data_AF-K9Q3M2-F1
#
_entry.id   AF-K9Q3M2-F1
#
_cell.length_a   1.000
_cell.length_b   1.000
_cell.length_c   1.000
_cell.angle_alpha   90.00
_cell.angle_beta   90.00
_cell.angle_gamma   90.00
#
_symmetry.space_group_name_H-M   'P 1'
#
loop_
_entity.id
_entity.type
_entity.pdbx_description
1 polymer ?
#
loop_
_entity_poly.entity_id
_entity_poly.type
_entity_poly.pdbx_seq_one_letter_code
_entity_poly.pdbx_strand_id
1 'polypeptide(L)'
;MNLSLFLGVIFGSIGSFAILQTLHKKEVIKLKRYFSNQQETYTEELQQKAESYDQLINDQEACYIAEIHQLEQHLKQQTKAKEELARQLKQVQSHEELVSGQQENQTAEIQSLQLQLHQEIAEKENILLQLEKEKEKTQARQRELRKSNKDIDEILEALEQDQKIILENKDLEILTLQEQNRDLAINLEQLKVELFTLKQNRQSNASGSGNAEDSGWTTDQITELLKSLFPDIVLLRDSIAILTSQPENLVKLITAIKDIYDGHPYSPTKVRATDKKWTECRVPHINLMRIYFQKCKKESGYQILISPKKNQKSQDQDYEWLKGHQAC
;
A
#
# COMPACT_ATOMS: atom_id res chain seq x y z
N MET A 1 17.78 144.43 150.33
CA MET A 1 16.99 144.61 149.09
C MET A 1 16.80 143.25 148.44
N ASN A 2 15.62 143.04 147.86
CA ASN A 2 15.02 141.81 147.32
C ASN A 2 15.89 140.92 146.43
N LEU A 3 15.65 139.60 146.47
CA LEU A 3 15.47 138.78 145.25
C LEU A 3 14.81 137.41 145.55
N SER A 4 13.60 137.44 146.12
CA SER A 4 12.70 136.28 146.29
C SER A 4 12.00 135.86 144.99
N LEU A 5 12.72 135.84 143.85
CA LEU A 5 12.10 135.71 142.52
C LEU A 5 12.87 134.80 141.53
N PHE A 6 13.89 134.06 141.96
CA PHE A 6 14.68 133.20 141.07
C PHE A 6 14.63 131.69 141.37
N LEU A 7 13.89 131.26 142.39
CA LEU A 7 13.63 129.84 142.67
C LEU A 7 12.39 129.28 141.96
N GLY A 8 11.56 130.13 141.33
CA GLY A 8 10.34 129.72 140.61
C GLY A 8 10.50 129.46 139.10
N VAL A 9 11.63 129.85 138.48
CA VAL A 9 11.81 129.76 137.02
C VAL A 9 12.65 128.55 136.58
N ILE A 10 13.46 127.97 137.47
CA ILE A 10 14.34 126.84 137.12
C ILE A 10 13.61 125.48 137.13
N PHE A 11 12.53 125.33 137.90
CA PHE A 11 11.75 124.07 137.92
C PHE A 11 10.60 124.02 136.89
N GLY A 12 10.18 125.15 136.32
CA GLY A 12 9.12 125.20 135.30
C GLY A 12 9.56 124.82 133.88
N SER A 13 10.85 124.94 133.57
CA SER A 13 11.41 124.61 132.25
C SER A 13 11.82 123.14 132.09
N ILE A 14 12.12 122.43 133.19
CA ILE A 14 12.44 120.99 133.19
C ILE A 14 11.18 120.14 133.01
N GLY A 15 10.04 120.56 133.56
CA GLY A 15 8.75 119.88 133.38
C GLY A 15 8.26 119.86 131.92
N SER A 16 8.40 120.98 131.22
CA SER A 16 8.00 121.11 129.80
C SER A 16 8.88 120.28 128.86
N PHE A 17 10.17 120.11 129.18
CA PHE A 17 11.09 119.28 128.40
C PHE A 17 10.81 117.77 128.56
N ALA A 18 10.46 117.32 129.76
CA ALA A 18 10.06 115.93 130.01
C ALA A 18 8.73 115.56 129.32
N ILE A 19 7.78 116.51 129.20
CA ILE A 19 6.52 116.32 128.46
C ILE A 19 6.78 116.24 126.95
N LEU A 20 7.68 117.07 126.40
CA LEU A 20 8.09 116.97 124.98
C LEU A 20 8.81 115.65 124.68
N GLN A 21 9.70 115.18 125.57
CA GLN A 21 10.44 113.93 125.39
C GLN A 21 9.50 112.70 125.43
N THR A 22 8.46 112.74 126.26
CA THR A 22 7.44 111.67 126.34
C THR A 22 6.47 111.69 125.16
N LEU A 23 6.11 112.86 124.62
CA LEU A 23 5.35 113.00 123.37
C LEU A 23 6.16 112.48 122.17
N HIS A 24 7.43 112.88 122.06
CA HIS A 24 8.32 112.41 120.98
C HIS A 24 8.55 110.90 121.06
N LYS A 25 8.70 110.33 122.26
CA LYS A 25 8.81 108.88 122.47
C LYS A 25 7.52 108.14 122.09
N LYS A 26 6.33 108.72 122.37
CA LYS A 26 5.04 108.17 121.93
C LYS A 26 4.89 108.21 120.41
N GLU A 27 5.33 109.27 119.75
CA GLU A 27 5.33 109.36 118.28
C GLU A 27 6.31 108.40 117.62
N VAL A 28 7.51 108.23 118.16
CA VAL A 28 8.49 107.23 117.68
C VAL A 28 7.96 105.80 117.88
N ILE A 29 7.26 105.52 118.99
CA ILE A 29 6.61 104.22 119.20
C ILE A 29 5.48 103.99 118.19
N LYS A 30 4.67 105.02 117.88
CA LYS A 30 3.64 104.93 116.82
C LYS A 30 4.27 104.69 115.44
N LEU A 31 5.36 105.39 115.10
CA LEU A 31 6.07 105.21 113.85
C LEU A 31 6.69 103.81 113.74
N LYS A 32 7.34 103.33 114.81
CA LYS A 32 7.86 101.95 114.86
C LYS A 32 6.75 100.91 114.71
N ARG A 33 5.59 101.12 115.36
CA ARG A 33 4.44 100.23 115.21
C ARG A 33 3.87 100.29 113.78
N TYR A 34 3.83 101.47 113.17
CA TYR A 34 3.41 101.63 111.77
C TYR A 34 4.36 100.90 110.81
N PHE A 35 5.68 101.10 110.92
CA PHE A 35 6.66 100.39 110.08
C PHE A 35 6.69 98.89 110.35
N SER A 36 6.52 98.45 111.61
CA SER A 36 6.42 97.03 111.97
C SER A 36 5.19 96.40 111.32
N ASN A 37 4.01 97.02 111.44
CA ASN A 37 2.79 96.54 110.80
C ASN A 37 2.93 96.55 109.28
N GLN A 38 3.52 97.60 108.70
CA GLN A 38 3.71 97.69 107.26
C GLN A 38 4.68 96.62 106.75
N GLN A 39 5.75 96.33 107.49
CA GLN A 39 6.69 95.26 107.19
C GLN A 39 6.01 93.88 107.30
N GLU A 40 5.21 93.66 108.34
CA GLU A 40 4.43 92.43 108.55
C GLU A 40 3.43 92.21 107.40
N THR A 41 2.67 93.24 107.01
CA THR A 41 1.77 93.18 105.85
C THR A 41 2.51 92.91 104.55
N TYR A 42 3.65 93.57 104.29
CA TYR A 42 4.44 93.27 103.07
C TYR A 42 5.02 91.85 103.08
N THR A 43 5.44 91.34 104.23
CA THR A 43 5.90 89.95 104.33
C THR A 43 4.78 88.94 104.11
N GLU A 44 3.58 89.22 104.64
CA GLU A 44 2.38 88.40 104.40
C GLU A 44 1.97 88.43 102.92
N GLU A 45 1.96 89.60 102.28
CA GLU A 45 1.67 89.74 100.84
C GLU A 45 2.70 89.03 99.97
N LEU A 46 3.99 89.15 100.29
CA LEU A 46 5.06 88.45 99.57
C LEU A 46 4.95 86.94 99.75
N GLN A 47 4.63 86.47 100.95
CA GLN A 47 4.46 85.06 101.24
C GLN A 47 3.24 84.47 100.53
N GLN A 48 2.08 85.15 100.57
CA GLN A 48 0.90 84.73 99.80
C GLN A 48 1.17 84.71 98.29
N LYS A 49 1.94 85.68 97.79
CA LYS A 49 2.31 85.72 96.37
C LYS A 49 3.27 84.58 96.01
N ALA A 50 4.22 84.26 96.88
CA ALA A 50 5.11 83.11 96.71
C ALA A 50 4.32 81.78 96.71
N GLU A 51 3.43 81.58 97.68
CA GLU A 51 2.55 80.40 97.75
C GLU A 51 1.64 80.29 96.52
N SER A 52 1.10 81.41 96.02
CA SER A 52 0.33 81.43 94.78
C SER A 52 1.16 81.07 93.54
N TYR A 53 2.43 81.50 93.47
CA TYR A 53 3.32 81.14 92.36
C TYR A 53 3.72 79.67 92.43
N ASP A 54 4.04 79.16 93.62
CA ASP A 54 4.36 77.74 93.82
C ASP A 54 3.18 76.86 93.45
N GLN A 55 1.95 77.26 93.82
CA GLN A 55 0.74 76.55 93.41
C GLN A 55 0.54 76.58 91.89
N LEU A 56 0.73 77.73 91.24
CA LEU A 56 0.65 77.86 89.79
C LEU A 56 1.69 76.98 89.07
N ILE A 57 2.92 76.93 89.58
CA ILE A 57 4.00 76.10 89.04
C ILE A 57 3.65 74.62 89.19
N ASN A 58 3.15 74.20 90.36
CA ASN A 58 2.74 72.81 90.60
C ASN A 58 1.56 72.39 89.72
N ASP A 59 0.55 73.26 89.55
CA ASP A 59 -0.59 73.00 88.67
C ASP A 59 -0.14 72.87 87.21
N GLN A 60 0.79 73.73 86.78
CA GLN A 60 1.37 73.69 85.44
C GLN A 60 2.24 72.45 85.23
N GLU A 61 3.05 72.05 86.22
CA GLU A 61 3.85 70.82 86.20
C GLU A 61 2.93 69.58 86.11
N ALA A 62 1.86 69.53 86.92
CA ALA A 62 0.88 68.45 86.87
C ALA A 62 0.18 68.36 85.50
N CYS A 63 -0.16 69.51 84.88
CA CYS A 63 -0.69 69.55 83.52
C CYS A 63 0.30 69.00 82.50
N TYR A 64 1.57 69.41 82.54
CA TYR A 64 2.59 68.91 81.61
C TYR A 64 2.89 67.42 81.78
N ILE A 65 2.96 66.92 83.02
CA ILE A 65 3.15 65.48 83.27
C ILE A 65 1.98 64.68 82.70
N ALA A 66 0.74 65.15 82.87
CA ALA A 66 -0.43 64.49 82.32
C ALA A 66 -0.42 64.50 80.77
N GLU A 67 -0.05 65.62 80.16
CA GLU A 67 0.07 65.75 78.69
C GLU A 67 1.17 64.86 78.12
N ILE A 68 2.36 64.83 78.74
CA ILE A 68 3.47 63.94 78.36
C ILE A 68 3.02 62.48 78.44
N HIS A 69 2.36 62.08 79.52
CA HIS A 69 1.87 60.70 79.67
C HIS A 69 0.81 60.34 78.61
N GLN A 70 -0.10 61.25 78.27
CA GLN A 70 -1.04 61.03 77.16
C GLN A 70 -0.33 60.89 75.80
N LEU A 71 0.67 61.74 75.54
CA LEU A 71 1.47 61.67 74.32
C LEU A 71 2.25 60.35 74.24
N GLU A 72 2.86 59.89 75.32
CA GLU A 72 3.55 58.61 75.40
C GLU A 72 2.61 57.43 75.13
N GLN A 73 1.41 57.44 75.71
CA GLN A 73 0.39 56.43 75.45
C GLN A 73 -0.03 56.41 73.98
N HIS A 74 -0.28 57.58 73.40
CA HIS A 74 -0.67 57.70 72.00
C HIS A 74 0.47 57.23 71.06
N LEU A 75 1.72 57.58 71.36
CA LEU A 75 2.90 57.14 70.61
C LEU A 75 3.08 55.61 70.69
N LYS A 76 2.84 55.02 71.86
CA LYS A 76 2.86 53.57 72.07
C LYS A 76 1.75 52.85 71.30
N GLN A 77 0.56 53.44 71.20
CA GLN A 77 -0.54 52.89 70.39
C GLN A 77 -0.22 53.00 68.89
N GLN A 78 0.29 54.15 68.43
CA GLN A 78 0.66 54.34 67.03
C GLN A 78 1.80 53.41 66.59
N THR A 79 2.80 53.18 67.45
CA THR A 79 3.90 52.25 67.15
C THR A 79 3.40 50.81 67.02
N LYS A 80 2.55 50.34 67.93
CA LYS A 80 1.89 49.04 67.81
C LYS A 80 1.06 48.91 66.52
N ALA A 81 0.25 49.92 66.20
CA ALA A 81 -0.54 49.93 64.97
C ALA A 81 0.33 49.89 63.71
N LYS A 82 1.46 50.61 63.69
CA LYS A 82 2.44 50.55 62.59
C LYS A 82 3.12 49.20 62.48
N GLU A 83 3.48 48.57 63.60
CA GLU A 83 4.07 47.23 63.61
C GLU A 83 3.07 46.16 63.12
N GLU A 84 1.81 46.23 63.54
CA GLU A 84 0.74 45.35 63.07
C GLU A 84 0.49 45.52 61.57
N LEU A 85 0.42 46.77 61.08
CA LEU A 85 0.27 47.06 59.67
C LEU A 85 1.48 46.54 58.84
N ALA A 86 2.70 46.72 59.34
CA ALA A 86 3.90 46.20 58.69
C ALA A 86 3.89 44.66 58.60
N ARG A 87 3.39 43.98 59.64
CA ARG A 87 3.22 42.51 59.62
C ARG A 87 2.16 42.08 58.61
N GLN A 88 1.02 42.78 58.55
CA GLN A 88 -0.04 42.50 57.57
C GLN A 88 0.46 42.71 56.14
N LEU A 89 1.16 43.81 55.87
CA LEU A 89 1.74 44.07 54.54
C LEU A 89 2.71 42.97 54.12
N LYS A 90 3.58 42.50 55.04
CA LYS A 90 4.49 41.40 54.75
C LYS A 90 3.76 40.08 54.47
N GLN A 91 2.65 39.80 55.16
CA GLN A 91 1.81 38.64 54.89
C GLN A 91 1.12 38.74 53.52
N VAL A 92 0.60 39.92 53.16
CA VAL A 92 -0.02 40.16 51.86
C VAL A 92 1.01 39.98 50.74
N GLN A 93 2.21 40.56 50.86
CA GLN A 93 3.30 40.39 49.88
C GLN A 93 3.69 38.91 49.71
N SER A 94 3.85 38.18 50.81
CA SER A 94 4.15 36.74 50.74
C SER A 94 3.03 35.93 50.10
N HIS A 95 1.77 36.30 50.33
CA HIS A 95 0.63 35.65 49.69
C HIS A 95 0.57 35.96 48.19
N GLU A 96 0.85 37.20 47.80
CA GLU A 96 0.91 37.63 46.40
C GLU A 96 2.01 36.87 45.63
N GLU A 97 3.20 36.71 46.20
CA GLU A 97 4.29 35.91 45.61
C GLU A 97 3.88 34.44 45.43
N LEU A 98 3.23 33.84 46.44
CA LEU A 98 2.75 32.46 46.37
C LEU A 98 1.66 32.29 45.29
N VAL A 99 0.70 33.22 45.23
CA VAL A 99 -0.37 33.18 44.22
C VAL A 99 0.19 33.38 42.82
N SER A 100 1.14 34.31 42.64
CA SER A 100 1.83 34.52 41.35
C SER A 100 2.55 33.25 40.90
N GLY A 101 3.32 32.61 41.80
CA GLY A 101 4.00 31.35 41.47
C GLY A 101 3.03 30.22 41.13
N GLN A 102 1.88 30.14 41.82
CA GLN A 102 0.83 29.17 41.48
C GLN A 102 0.21 29.45 40.10
N GLN A 103 -0.05 30.71 39.77
CA GLN A 103 -0.59 31.10 38.47
C GLN A 103 0.38 30.76 37.33
N GLU A 104 1.68 31.00 37.51
CA GLU A 104 2.70 30.63 36.53
C GLU A 104 2.73 29.11 36.29
N ASN A 105 2.70 28.32 37.36
CA ASN A 105 2.68 26.85 37.27
C ASN A 105 1.41 26.34 36.56
N GLN A 106 0.24 26.87 36.91
CA GLN A 106 -1.03 26.51 36.25
C GLN A 106 -1.03 26.91 34.77
N THR A 107 -0.46 28.07 34.44
CA THR A 107 -0.35 28.53 33.05
C THR A 107 0.56 27.61 32.24
N ALA A 108 1.70 27.21 32.81
CA ALA A 108 2.62 26.26 32.18
C ALA A 108 1.97 24.88 31.98
N GLU A 109 1.22 24.39 32.98
CA GLU A 109 0.48 23.14 32.90
C GLU A 109 -0.60 23.17 31.80
N ILE A 110 -1.41 24.24 31.74
CA ILE A 110 -2.43 24.45 30.70
C ILE A 110 -1.79 24.46 29.31
N GLN A 111 -0.67 25.16 29.12
CA GLN A 111 0.05 25.19 27.84
C GLN A 111 0.57 23.80 27.45
N SER A 112 1.09 23.04 28.41
CA SER A 112 1.57 21.68 28.16
C SER A 112 0.44 20.73 27.74
N LEU A 113 -0.72 20.81 28.40
CA LEU A 113 -1.91 20.03 28.08
C LEU A 113 -2.50 20.44 26.72
N GLN A 114 -2.51 21.73 26.40
CA GLN A 114 -2.92 22.20 25.08
C GLN A 114 -2.02 21.66 23.98
N LEU A 115 -0.70 21.62 24.18
CA LEU A 115 0.25 21.06 23.21
C LEU A 115 0.01 19.56 23.01
N GLN A 116 -0.15 18.80 24.09
CA GLN A 116 -0.47 17.36 24.03
C GLN A 116 -1.79 17.10 23.30
N LEU A 117 -2.83 17.88 23.59
CA LEU A 117 -4.12 17.75 22.92
C LEU A 117 -4.02 18.00 21.41
N HIS A 118 -3.27 19.03 20.99
CA HIS A 118 -3.04 19.31 19.57
C HIS A 118 -2.29 18.17 18.87
N GLN A 119 -1.29 17.58 19.54
CA GLN A 119 -0.58 16.41 19.03
C GLN A 119 -1.51 15.20 18.88
N GLU A 120 -2.30 14.88 19.90
CA GLU A 120 -3.27 13.79 19.83
C GLU A 120 -4.31 13.98 18.73
N ILE A 121 -4.81 15.21 18.54
CA ILE A 121 -5.76 15.52 17.47
C ILE A 121 -5.11 15.28 16.10
N ALA A 122 -3.89 15.78 15.89
CA ALA A 122 -3.17 15.58 14.63
C ALA A 122 -2.88 14.10 14.35
N GLU A 123 -2.51 13.33 15.37
CA GLU A 123 -2.31 11.88 15.25
C GLU A 123 -3.62 11.16 14.89
N LYS A 124 -4.72 11.47 15.59
CA LYS A 124 -6.04 10.90 15.30
C LYS A 124 -6.51 11.23 13.89
N GLU A 125 -6.34 12.47 13.44
CA GLU A 125 -6.67 12.88 12.07
C GLU A 125 -5.86 12.11 11.03
N ASN A 126 -4.55 11.93 11.26
CA ASN A 126 -3.70 11.14 10.36
C ASN A 126 -4.15 9.67 10.30
N ILE A 127 -4.46 9.06 11.44
CA ILE A 127 -4.98 7.69 11.51
C ILE A 127 -6.31 7.57 10.75
N LEU A 128 -7.24 8.51 10.95
CA LEU A 128 -8.52 8.51 10.23
C LEU A 128 -8.33 8.62 8.72
N LEU A 129 -7.41 9.49 8.28
CA LEU A 129 -7.10 9.67 6.86
C LEU A 129 -6.44 8.43 6.25
N GLN A 130 -5.60 7.71 7.01
CA GLN A 130 -5.05 6.43 6.59
C GLN A 130 -6.13 5.35 6.47
N LEU A 131 -7.02 5.25 7.46
CA LEU A 131 -8.15 4.31 7.44
C LEU A 131 -9.10 4.57 6.26
N GLU A 132 -9.36 5.84 5.95
CA GLU A 132 -10.19 6.22 4.81
C GLU A 132 -9.54 5.79 3.47
N LYS A 133 -8.24 6.03 3.31
CA LYS A 133 -7.48 5.54 2.14
C LYS A 133 -7.48 4.02 2.03
N GLU A 134 -7.35 3.28 3.14
CA GLU A 134 -7.42 1.82 3.12
C GLU A 134 -8.82 1.30 2.78
N LYS A 135 -9.86 1.96 3.29
CA LYS A 135 -11.25 1.67 2.96
C LYS A 135 -11.52 1.87 1.47
N GLU A 136 -11.06 2.98 0.89
CA GLU A 136 -11.16 3.24 -0.55
C GLU A 136 -10.44 2.18 -1.39
N LYS A 137 -9.18 1.85 -1.03
CA LYS A 137 -8.42 0.79 -1.71
C LYS A 137 -9.12 -0.57 -1.64
N THR A 138 -9.69 -0.90 -0.49
CA THR A 138 -10.40 -2.18 -0.28
C THR A 138 -11.69 -2.22 -1.11
N GLN A 139 -12.44 -1.11 -1.15
CA GLN A 139 -13.64 -1.01 -1.98
C GLN A 139 -13.31 -1.09 -3.49
N ALA A 140 -12.24 -0.44 -3.94
CA ALA A 140 -11.77 -0.53 -5.32
C ALA A 140 -11.41 -1.97 -5.69
N ARG A 141 -10.60 -2.64 -4.85
CA ARG A 141 -10.23 -4.05 -5.02
C ARG A 141 -11.44 -4.99 -5.05
N GLN A 142 -12.45 -4.74 -4.21
CA GLN A 142 -13.67 -5.53 -4.21
C GLN A 142 -14.48 -5.33 -5.50
N ARG A 143 -14.53 -4.11 -6.06
CA ARG A 143 -15.19 -3.85 -7.35
C ARG A 143 -14.47 -4.55 -8.50
N GLU A 144 -13.13 -4.51 -8.51
CA GLU A 144 -12.32 -5.23 -9.50
C GLU A 144 -12.55 -6.73 -9.45
N LEU A 145 -12.57 -7.34 -8.26
CA LEU A 145 -12.87 -8.76 -8.09
C LEU A 145 -14.28 -9.12 -8.58
N ARG A 146 -15.29 -8.29 -8.28
CA ARG A 146 -16.65 -8.50 -8.79
C ARG A 146 -16.73 -8.41 -10.31
N LYS A 147 -16.00 -7.46 -10.91
CA LYS A 147 -15.92 -7.33 -12.37
C LYS A 147 -15.23 -8.55 -12.98
N SER A 148 -14.09 -8.96 -12.44
CA SER A 148 -13.37 -10.15 -12.89
C SER A 148 -14.22 -11.42 -12.79
N ASN A 149 -15.02 -11.56 -11.72
CA ASN A 149 -15.94 -12.70 -11.60
C ASN A 149 -17.04 -12.66 -12.68
N LYS A 150 -17.60 -11.47 -12.97
CA LYS A 150 -18.56 -11.32 -14.06
C LYS A 150 -17.96 -11.67 -15.42
N ASP A 151 -16.73 -11.23 -15.67
CA ASP A 151 -16.00 -11.55 -16.90
C ASP A 151 -15.73 -13.07 -17.00
N ILE A 152 -15.47 -13.76 -15.88
CA ILE A 152 -15.33 -15.23 -15.84
C ILE A 152 -16.66 -15.92 -16.17
N ASP A 153 -17.77 -15.46 -15.58
CA ASP A 153 -19.10 -16.03 -15.86
C ASP A 153 -19.47 -15.88 -17.35
N GLU A 154 -19.19 -14.72 -17.96
CA GLU A 154 -19.39 -14.48 -19.41
C GLU A 154 -18.53 -15.43 -20.27
N ILE A 155 -17.29 -15.69 -19.87
CA ILE A 155 -16.41 -16.64 -20.58
C ILE A 155 -16.94 -18.07 -20.46
N LEU A 156 -17.44 -18.45 -19.28
CA LEU A 156 -18.02 -19.78 -19.05
C LEU A 156 -19.28 -19.99 -19.89
N GLU A 157 -20.19 -19.02 -19.93
CA GLU A 157 -21.39 -19.08 -20.78
C GLU A 157 -21.03 -19.20 -22.26
N ALA A 158 -20.02 -18.45 -22.74
CA ALA A 158 -19.56 -18.53 -24.13
C ALA A 158 -18.97 -19.93 -24.44
N LEU A 159 -18.16 -20.48 -23.53
CA LEU A 159 -17.59 -21.83 -23.67
C LEU A 159 -18.67 -22.91 -23.69
N GLU A 160 -19.71 -22.81 -22.84
CA GLU A 160 -20.82 -23.74 -22.83
C GLU A 160 -21.62 -23.71 -24.15
N GLN A 161 -21.85 -22.51 -24.70
CA GLN A 161 -22.50 -22.35 -26.01
C GLN A 161 -21.67 -22.95 -27.14
N ASP A 162 -20.36 -22.66 -27.18
CA ASP A 162 -19.46 -23.23 -28.18
C ASP A 162 -19.41 -24.76 -28.08
N GLN A 163 -19.33 -25.30 -26.87
CA GLN A 163 -19.34 -26.74 -26.65
C GLN A 163 -20.64 -27.39 -27.12
N LYS A 164 -21.79 -26.74 -26.89
CA LYS A 164 -23.09 -27.20 -27.38
C LYS A 164 -23.14 -27.21 -28.91
N ILE A 165 -22.67 -26.16 -29.58
CA ILE A 165 -22.62 -26.08 -31.05
C ILE A 165 -21.73 -27.19 -31.62
N ILE A 166 -20.56 -27.45 -31.00
CA ILE A 166 -19.68 -28.54 -31.44
C ILE A 166 -20.37 -29.88 -31.30
N LEU A 167 -21.07 -30.14 -30.18
CA LEU A 167 -21.81 -31.38 -29.99
C LEU A 167 -22.93 -31.55 -31.03
N GLU A 168 -23.73 -30.52 -31.27
CA GLU A 168 -24.80 -30.54 -32.28
C GLU A 168 -24.24 -30.81 -33.70
N ASN A 169 -23.11 -30.17 -34.05
CA ASN A 169 -22.43 -30.40 -35.33
C ASN A 169 -21.89 -31.84 -35.44
N LYS A 170 -21.36 -32.39 -34.34
CA LYS A 170 -20.85 -33.76 -34.31
C LYS A 170 -21.97 -34.78 -34.40
N ASP A 171 -23.11 -34.54 -33.78
CA ASP A 171 -24.28 -35.40 -33.88
C ASP A 171 -24.84 -35.42 -35.32
N LEU A 172 -24.88 -34.25 -35.99
CA LEU A 172 -25.23 -34.16 -37.41
C LEU A 172 -24.24 -34.92 -38.30
N GLU A 173 -22.94 -34.77 -38.06
CA GLU A 173 -21.89 -35.50 -38.78
C GLU A 173 -22.06 -37.02 -38.60
N ILE A 174 -22.34 -37.49 -37.38
CA ILE A 174 -22.60 -38.91 -37.11
C ILE A 174 -23.83 -39.40 -37.88
N LEU A 175 -24.93 -38.65 -37.89
CA LEU A 175 -26.13 -39.02 -38.64
C LEU A 175 -25.86 -39.15 -40.14
N THR A 176 -25.16 -38.17 -40.72
CA THR A 176 -24.80 -38.21 -42.16
C THR A 176 -23.88 -39.39 -42.50
N LEU A 177 -22.90 -39.69 -41.64
CA LEU A 177 -22.02 -40.86 -41.81
C LEU A 177 -22.78 -42.19 -41.66
N GLN A 178 -23.76 -42.27 -40.77
CA GLN A 178 -24.61 -43.45 -40.62
C GLN A 178 -25.47 -43.68 -41.87
N GLU A 179 -26.00 -42.61 -42.46
CA GLU A 179 -26.78 -42.68 -43.71
C GLU A 179 -25.91 -43.12 -44.90
N GLN A 180 -24.71 -42.53 -45.05
CA GLN A 180 -23.76 -42.96 -46.07
C GLN A 180 -23.36 -44.43 -45.93
N ASN A 181 -23.11 -44.91 -44.71
CA ASN A 181 -22.81 -46.33 -44.46
C ASN A 181 -23.99 -47.23 -44.84
N ARG A 182 -25.22 -46.79 -44.61
CA ARG A 182 -26.43 -47.52 -44.99
C ARG A 182 -26.56 -47.63 -46.51
N ASP A 183 -26.34 -46.54 -47.22
CA ASP A 183 -26.37 -46.52 -48.69
C ASP A 183 -25.28 -47.39 -49.30
N LEU A 184 -24.06 -47.32 -48.77
CA LEU A 184 -22.96 -48.18 -49.19
C LEU A 184 -23.25 -49.67 -48.92
N ALA A 185 -23.88 -50.00 -47.79
CA ALA A 185 -24.29 -51.36 -47.49
C ALA A 185 -25.35 -51.87 -48.49
N ILE A 186 -26.31 -51.04 -48.87
CA ILE A 186 -27.32 -51.36 -49.90
C ILE A 186 -26.63 -51.59 -51.25
N ASN A 187 -25.72 -50.70 -51.66
CA ASN A 187 -24.98 -50.81 -52.92
C ASN A 187 -24.10 -52.07 -52.96
N LEU A 188 -23.44 -52.40 -51.84
CA LEU A 188 -22.68 -53.65 -51.72
C LEU A 188 -23.55 -54.88 -51.92
N GLU A 189 -24.75 -54.88 -51.33
CA GLU A 189 -25.67 -56.00 -51.47
C GLU A 189 -26.19 -56.14 -52.90
N GLN A 190 -26.49 -55.02 -53.58
CA GLN A 190 -26.85 -55.01 -55.01
C GLN A 190 -25.72 -55.58 -55.87
N LEU A 191 -24.48 -55.13 -55.67
CA LEU A 191 -23.31 -55.64 -56.40
C LEU A 191 -23.06 -57.13 -56.16
N LYS A 192 -23.30 -57.63 -54.94
CA LYS A 192 -23.22 -59.07 -54.65
C LYS A 192 -24.27 -59.85 -55.44
N VAL A 193 -25.50 -59.36 -55.52
CA VAL A 193 -26.56 -59.96 -56.33
C VAL A 193 -26.16 -59.97 -57.79
N GLU A 194 -25.73 -58.83 -58.35
CA GLU A 194 -25.26 -58.74 -59.75
C GLU A 194 -24.11 -59.70 -60.06
N LEU A 195 -23.11 -59.78 -59.17
CA LEU A 195 -22.00 -60.72 -59.30
C LEU A 195 -22.46 -62.17 -59.26
N PHE A 196 -23.44 -62.49 -58.40
CA PHE A 196 -24.03 -63.81 -58.34
C PHE A 196 -24.73 -64.18 -59.66
N THR A 197 -25.55 -63.27 -60.21
CA THR A 197 -26.21 -63.48 -61.52
C THR A 197 -25.18 -63.61 -62.65
N LEU A 198 -24.15 -62.77 -62.67
CA LEU A 198 -23.07 -62.84 -63.66
C LEU A 198 -22.29 -64.16 -63.58
N LYS A 199 -21.99 -64.65 -62.37
CA LYS A 199 -21.34 -65.95 -62.17
C LYS A 199 -22.24 -67.09 -62.65
N GLN A 200 -23.53 -67.06 -62.34
CA GLN A 200 -24.50 -68.05 -62.81
C GLN A 200 -24.60 -68.05 -64.34
N ASN A 201 -24.68 -66.87 -64.96
CA ASN A 201 -24.71 -66.70 -66.42
C ASN A 201 -23.40 -67.14 -67.10
N ARG A 202 -22.25 -66.95 -66.45
CA ARG A 202 -20.97 -67.49 -66.96
C ARG A 202 -20.89 -69.01 -66.85
N GLN A 203 -21.39 -69.61 -65.77
CA GLN A 203 -21.43 -71.06 -65.63
C GLN A 203 -22.38 -71.71 -66.64
N SER A 204 -23.51 -71.07 -66.96
CA SER A 204 -24.40 -71.54 -68.03
C SER A 204 -23.80 -71.38 -69.44
N ASN A 205 -22.98 -70.34 -69.66
CA ASN A 205 -22.30 -70.11 -70.94
C ASN A 205 -20.96 -70.86 -71.09
N ALA A 206 -20.36 -71.34 -69.99
CA ALA A 206 -19.13 -72.13 -70.00
C ALA A 206 -19.33 -73.60 -70.40
N SER A 207 -20.58 -74.06 -70.56
CA SER A 207 -20.91 -75.37 -71.15
C SER A 207 -20.62 -75.47 -72.66
N GLY A 208 -20.12 -74.41 -73.30
CA GLY A 208 -20.03 -74.29 -74.76
C GLY A 208 -18.66 -74.07 -75.38
N SER A 209 -17.55 -74.00 -74.63
CA SER A 209 -16.21 -73.90 -75.23
C SER A 209 -15.11 -74.19 -74.20
N GLY A 210 -14.58 -75.39 -74.25
CA GLY A 210 -13.42 -75.81 -73.48
C GLY A 210 -12.45 -76.57 -74.37
N ASN A 211 -11.52 -75.84 -74.99
CA ASN A 211 -10.18 -76.29 -75.35
C ASN A 211 -9.37 -75.08 -75.82
N ALA A 212 -8.81 -74.35 -74.86
CA ALA A 212 -7.71 -73.41 -75.09
C ALA A 212 -6.88 -73.30 -73.79
N GLU A 213 -6.32 -74.44 -73.36
CA GLU A 213 -5.12 -74.41 -72.53
C GLU A 213 -3.94 -74.07 -73.44
N ASP A 214 -3.74 -72.77 -73.74
CA ASP A 214 -2.41 -72.21 -74.06
C ASP A 214 -2.41 -70.66 -74.12
N SER A 215 -3.18 -69.98 -73.26
CA SER A 215 -3.17 -68.51 -73.24
C SER A 215 -2.02 -67.96 -72.39
N GLY A 216 -0.78 -68.25 -72.79
CA GLY A 216 0.37 -67.47 -72.35
C GLY A 216 0.28 -66.07 -72.96
N TRP A 217 0.43 -65.03 -72.15
CA TRP A 217 0.49 -63.65 -72.66
C TRP A 217 1.68 -63.50 -73.61
N THR A 218 1.49 -63.00 -74.82
CA THR A 218 2.60 -62.72 -75.74
C THR A 218 3.29 -61.40 -75.40
N THR A 219 4.54 -61.24 -75.84
CA THR A 219 5.30 -59.99 -75.67
C THR A 219 4.54 -58.77 -76.20
N ASP A 220 3.83 -58.94 -77.32
CA ASP A 220 3.08 -57.87 -77.98
C ASP A 220 1.84 -57.50 -77.17
N GLN A 221 1.11 -58.49 -76.63
CA GLN A 221 -0.06 -58.27 -75.78
C GLN A 221 0.30 -57.53 -74.48
N ILE A 222 1.40 -57.91 -73.84
CA ILE A 222 1.88 -57.22 -72.62
C ILE A 222 2.33 -55.79 -72.96
N THR A 223 3.00 -55.60 -74.09
CA THR A 223 3.45 -54.28 -74.54
C THR A 223 2.26 -53.36 -74.83
N GLU A 224 1.24 -53.85 -75.51
CA GLU A 224 0.02 -53.10 -75.83
C GLU A 224 -0.75 -52.74 -74.55
N LEU A 225 -0.92 -53.69 -73.63
CA LEU A 225 -1.56 -53.47 -72.34
C LEU A 225 -0.85 -52.38 -71.53
N LEU A 226 0.48 -52.45 -71.44
CA LEU A 226 1.27 -51.47 -70.68
C LEU A 226 1.25 -50.09 -71.33
N LYS A 227 1.31 -49.99 -72.67
CA LYS A 227 1.16 -48.71 -73.37
C LYS A 227 -0.24 -48.12 -73.19
N SER A 228 -1.28 -48.95 -73.16
CA SER A 228 -2.65 -48.50 -72.93
C SER A 228 -2.87 -48.01 -71.50
N LEU A 229 -2.27 -48.66 -70.51
CA LEU A 229 -2.43 -48.28 -69.10
C LEU A 229 -1.50 -47.14 -68.69
N PHE A 230 -0.29 -47.12 -69.23
CA PHE A 230 0.79 -46.21 -68.83
C PHE A 230 1.52 -45.67 -70.07
N PRO A 231 0.93 -44.72 -70.82
CA PRO A 231 1.48 -44.23 -72.08
C PRO A 231 2.85 -43.55 -71.91
N ASP A 232 3.13 -43.00 -70.72
CA ASP A 232 4.37 -42.28 -70.44
C ASP A 232 5.45 -43.15 -69.79
N ILE A 233 5.27 -44.47 -69.75
CA ILE A 233 6.26 -45.40 -69.20
C ILE A 233 7.05 -46.08 -70.30
N VAL A 234 8.37 -45.97 -70.20
CA VAL A 234 9.32 -46.66 -71.06
C VAL A 234 9.94 -47.83 -70.31
N LEU A 235 9.63 -49.05 -70.74
CA LEU A 235 10.29 -50.25 -70.25
C LEU A 235 11.67 -50.42 -70.91
N LEU A 236 12.69 -50.71 -70.09
CA LEU A 236 14.08 -50.87 -70.52
C LEU A 236 14.48 -52.35 -70.65
N ARG A 237 15.46 -52.62 -71.54
CA ARG A 237 16.10 -53.93 -71.73
C ARG A 237 15.06 -55.04 -71.99
N ASP A 238 15.24 -56.21 -71.41
CA ASP A 238 14.43 -57.41 -71.61
C ASP A 238 13.22 -57.44 -70.66
N SER A 239 12.80 -56.30 -70.08
CA SER A 239 11.74 -56.25 -69.07
C SER A 239 10.44 -56.90 -69.57
N ILE A 240 10.09 -56.72 -70.84
CA ILE A 240 8.90 -57.33 -71.47
C ILE A 240 9.06 -58.85 -71.60
N ALA A 241 10.25 -59.32 -71.99
CA ALA A 241 10.53 -60.75 -72.07
C ALA A 241 10.49 -61.42 -70.69
N ILE A 242 10.97 -60.71 -69.65
CA ILE A 242 10.92 -61.20 -68.27
C ILE A 242 9.46 -61.27 -67.78
N LEU A 243 8.64 -60.25 -68.07
CA LEU A 243 7.20 -60.26 -67.76
C LEU A 243 6.47 -61.42 -68.45
N THR A 244 6.87 -61.73 -69.69
CA THR A 244 6.32 -62.85 -70.47
C THR A 244 6.72 -64.20 -69.87
N SER A 245 7.94 -64.32 -69.34
CA SER A 245 8.45 -65.56 -68.75
C SER A 245 7.88 -65.90 -67.36
N GLN A 246 7.19 -64.94 -66.71
CA GLN A 246 6.64 -65.08 -65.35
C GLN A 246 5.23 -64.49 -65.26
N PRO A 247 4.25 -65.07 -65.96
CA PRO A 247 2.88 -64.55 -66.00
C PRO A 247 2.21 -64.49 -64.62
N GLU A 248 2.62 -65.33 -63.66
CA GLU A 248 2.12 -65.33 -62.28
C GLU A 248 2.45 -64.03 -61.52
N ASN A 249 3.49 -63.31 -61.95
CA ASN A 249 3.90 -62.03 -61.36
C ASN A 249 3.35 -60.82 -62.11
N LEU A 250 2.74 -61.00 -63.28
CA LEU A 250 2.32 -59.92 -64.17
C LEU A 250 1.36 -58.94 -63.47
N VAL A 251 0.33 -59.45 -62.78
CA VAL A 251 -0.65 -58.60 -62.08
C VAL A 251 0.03 -57.76 -61.00
N LYS A 252 0.88 -58.37 -60.17
CA LYS A 252 1.61 -57.67 -59.10
C LYS A 252 2.59 -56.64 -59.64
N LEU A 253 3.25 -56.94 -60.77
CA LEU A 253 4.18 -56.03 -61.43
C LEU A 253 3.43 -54.85 -62.06
N ILE A 254 2.26 -55.07 -62.68
CA ILE A 254 1.40 -54.00 -63.21
C ILE A 254 0.90 -53.11 -62.06
N THR A 255 0.47 -53.67 -60.93
CA THR A 255 0.07 -52.88 -59.76
C THR A 255 1.23 -52.03 -59.23
N ALA A 256 2.43 -52.60 -59.13
CA ALA A 256 3.60 -51.86 -58.69
C ALA A 256 3.98 -50.72 -59.66
N ILE A 257 3.85 -50.94 -60.97
CA ILE A 257 4.06 -49.91 -61.98
C ILE A 257 2.99 -48.81 -61.85
N LYS A 258 1.73 -49.19 -61.62
CA LYS A 258 0.63 -48.24 -61.38
C LYS A 258 0.90 -47.34 -60.19
N ASP A 259 1.31 -47.92 -59.07
CA ASP A 259 1.58 -47.15 -57.86
C ASP A 259 2.79 -46.20 -58.03
N ILE A 260 3.81 -46.60 -58.82
CA ILE A 260 4.90 -45.71 -59.24
C ILE A 260 4.35 -44.57 -60.11
N TYR A 261 3.45 -44.86 -61.04
CA TYR A 261 2.84 -43.87 -61.94
C TYR A 261 1.97 -42.86 -61.17
N ASP A 262 1.10 -43.33 -60.28
CA ASP A 262 0.18 -42.53 -59.48
C ASP A 262 0.89 -41.75 -58.35
N GLY A 263 2.20 -41.98 -58.15
CA GLY A 263 3.01 -41.29 -57.15
C GLY A 263 2.77 -41.78 -55.71
N HIS A 264 2.18 -42.97 -55.55
CA HIS A 264 1.98 -43.58 -54.24
C HIS A 264 3.33 -44.08 -53.68
N PRO A 265 3.72 -43.65 -52.46
CA PRO A 265 4.99 -44.06 -51.89
C PRO A 265 4.91 -45.51 -51.41
N TYR A 266 5.38 -46.47 -52.23
CA TYR A 266 5.85 -47.75 -51.68
C TYR A 266 7.13 -47.50 -50.87
N SER A 267 6.96 -47.19 -49.58
CA SER A 267 8.06 -47.26 -48.61
C SER A 267 8.45 -48.74 -48.43
N PRO A 268 9.75 -49.07 -48.36
CA PRO A 268 10.57 -48.63 -47.24
C PRO A 268 11.77 -47.78 -47.69
N THR A 269 11.86 -46.57 -47.13
CA THR A 269 13.11 -45.92 -46.68
C THR A 269 14.42 -46.47 -47.26
N LYS A 270 14.78 -46.00 -48.45
CA LYS A 270 16.07 -45.33 -48.76
C LYS A 270 16.06 -44.94 -50.24
N VAL A 271 16.29 -43.65 -50.48
CA VAL A 271 16.37 -42.97 -51.78
C VAL A 271 15.00 -42.54 -52.35
N ARG A 272 14.63 -41.28 -52.10
CA ARG A 272 13.59 -40.57 -52.86
C ARG A 272 14.00 -40.57 -54.33
N ALA A 273 13.04 -40.77 -55.25
CA ALA A 273 13.23 -40.48 -56.67
C ALA A 273 13.54 -38.99 -56.82
N THR A 274 14.81 -38.66 -57.00
CA THR A 274 15.27 -37.33 -57.39
C THR A 274 15.68 -37.37 -58.85
N ASP A 275 15.49 -36.28 -59.57
CA ASP A 275 16.07 -36.03 -60.89
C ASP A 275 17.46 -36.68 -61.06
N LYS A 276 17.62 -37.53 -62.08
CA LYS A 276 18.88 -38.24 -62.41
C LYS A 276 19.32 -39.38 -61.48
N LYS A 277 18.47 -39.88 -60.57
CA LYS A 277 18.82 -41.05 -59.73
C LYS A 277 17.84 -42.20 -59.89
N TRP A 278 18.40 -43.38 -60.17
CA TRP A 278 17.68 -44.65 -60.17
C TRP A 278 17.23 -45.03 -58.76
N THR A 279 15.96 -45.40 -58.63
CA THR A 279 15.35 -45.85 -57.37
C THR A 279 14.91 -47.31 -57.51
N GLU A 280 15.18 -48.14 -56.50
CA GLU A 280 14.72 -49.54 -56.45
C GLU A 280 13.37 -49.59 -55.70
N CYS A 281 12.30 -49.99 -56.38
CA CYS A 281 11.02 -50.31 -55.75
C CYS A 281 11.07 -51.74 -55.19
N ARG A 282 10.88 -51.86 -53.87
CA ARG A 282 10.84 -53.15 -53.17
C ARG A 282 9.39 -53.55 -52.93
N VAL A 283 8.84 -54.33 -53.85
CA VAL A 283 7.49 -54.88 -53.67
C VAL A 283 7.59 -56.18 -52.87
N PRO A 284 6.94 -56.28 -51.70
CA PRO A 284 6.91 -57.52 -50.95
C PRO A 284 6.18 -58.62 -51.74
N HIS A 285 6.68 -59.85 -51.69
CA HIS A 285 6.07 -61.04 -52.32
C HIS A 285 6.01 -61.06 -53.87
N ILE A 286 6.88 -60.32 -54.56
CA ILE A 286 7.20 -60.61 -55.97
C ILE A 286 8.41 -61.55 -55.98
N ASN A 287 8.26 -62.72 -56.62
CA ASN A 287 9.20 -63.85 -56.63
C ASN A 287 10.59 -63.48 -57.13
N LEU A 288 11.41 -62.85 -56.28
CA LEU A 288 12.79 -62.50 -56.59
C LEU A 288 12.89 -61.58 -57.83
N MET A 289 12.12 -60.49 -57.87
CA MET A 289 12.21 -59.48 -58.92
C MET A 289 12.56 -58.11 -58.33
N ARG A 290 13.29 -57.31 -59.10
CA ARG A 290 13.66 -55.92 -58.78
C ARG A 290 13.09 -55.00 -59.84
N ILE A 291 12.51 -53.90 -59.38
CA ILE A 291 12.00 -52.85 -60.26
C ILE A 291 12.85 -51.61 -59.99
N TYR A 292 13.59 -51.16 -60.99
CA TYR A 292 14.31 -49.88 -60.95
C TYR A 292 13.52 -48.86 -61.74
N PHE A 293 13.37 -47.65 -61.21
CA PHE A 293 12.66 -46.59 -61.90
C PHE A 293 13.38 -45.24 -61.77
N GLN A 294 13.18 -44.40 -62.79
CA GLN A 294 13.66 -43.03 -62.84
C GLN A 294 12.63 -42.14 -63.57
N LYS A 295 12.43 -40.91 -63.08
CA LYS A 295 11.62 -39.90 -63.76
C LYS A 295 12.42 -39.20 -64.86
N CYS A 296 11.85 -39.10 -66.07
CA CYS A 296 12.43 -38.37 -67.20
C CYS A 296 12.38 -36.85 -66.97
N LYS A 297 13.36 -36.09 -67.49
CA LYS A 297 13.41 -34.62 -67.35
C LYS A 297 12.65 -33.88 -68.44
N LYS A 298 12.63 -34.43 -69.65
CA LYS A 298 12.10 -33.73 -70.85
C LYS A 298 10.67 -34.09 -71.20
N GLU A 299 10.23 -35.27 -70.79
CA GLU A 299 8.88 -35.80 -71.01
C GLU A 299 8.27 -36.14 -69.65
N SER A 300 6.95 -36.00 -69.50
CA SER A 300 6.19 -36.35 -68.31
C SER A 300 6.08 -37.87 -68.15
N GLY A 301 7.23 -38.56 -68.09
CA GLY A 301 7.31 -40.02 -68.15
C GLY A 301 8.30 -40.65 -67.18
N TYR A 302 8.23 -41.97 -67.08
CA TYR A 302 9.09 -42.80 -66.23
C TYR A 302 9.82 -43.85 -67.07
N GLN A 303 11.11 -44.06 -66.78
CA GLN A 303 11.83 -45.24 -67.25
C GLN A 303 11.82 -46.32 -66.18
N ILE A 304 11.49 -47.55 -66.56
CA ILE A 304 11.42 -48.69 -65.64
C ILE A 304 12.24 -49.85 -66.19
N LEU A 305 13.10 -50.44 -65.35
CA LEU A 305 13.79 -51.70 -65.60
C LEU A 305 13.29 -52.76 -64.62
N ILE A 306 12.84 -53.89 -65.14
CA ILE A 306 12.45 -55.06 -64.37
C ILE A 306 13.53 -56.13 -64.55
N SER A 307 14.11 -56.61 -63.45
CA SER A 307 15.21 -57.59 -63.47
C SER A 307 15.04 -58.67 -62.39
N PRO A 308 15.36 -59.94 -62.67
CA PRO A 308 15.33 -60.99 -61.66
C PRO A 308 16.46 -60.83 -60.63
N LYS A 309 16.10 -60.94 -59.36
CA LYS A 309 16.99 -60.95 -58.19
C LYS A 309 17.72 -62.29 -58.09
N LYS A 310 18.81 -62.44 -58.85
CA LYS A 310 19.66 -63.64 -58.85
C LYS A 310 20.73 -63.62 -57.76
N ASN A 311 21.63 -62.63 -57.75
CA ASN A 311 22.70 -62.49 -56.75
C ASN A 311 23.19 -61.04 -56.63
N GLN A 312 24.14 -60.78 -55.72
CA GLN A 312 24.72 -59.43 -55.55
C GLN A 312 25.45 -58.97 -56.82
N LYS A 313 26.19 -59.87 -57.46
CA LYS A 313 26.93 -59.58 -58.70
C LYS A 313 26.00 -59.13 -59.85
N SER A 314 24.83 -59.73 -60.00
CA SER A 314 23.82 -59.32 -60.99
C SER A 314 23.21 -57.96 -60.63
N GLN A 315 23.08 -57.65 -59.33
CA GLN A 315 22.67 -56.32 -58.87
C GLN A 315 23.67 -55.25 -59.28
N ASP A 316 24.95 -55.53 -59.05
CA ASP A 316 26.03 -54.58 -59.33
C ASP A 316 26.12 -54.34 -60.85
N GLN A 317 25.92 -55.38 -61.67
CA GLN A 317 25.81 -55.27 -63.12
C GLN A 317 24.62 -54.42 -63.57
N ASP A 318 23.44 -54.63 -62.98
CA ASP A 318 22.26 -53.80 -63.28
C ASP A 318 22.53 -52.34 -62.90
N TYR A 319 23.14 -52.06 -61.74
CA TYR A 319 23.50 -50.70 -61.34
C TYR A 319 24.58 -50.05 -62.22
N GLU A 320 25.62 -50.80 -62.60
CA GLU A 320 26.65 -50.32 -63.55
C GLU A 320 26.03 -49.96 -64.90
N TRP A 321 25.13 -50.82 -65.40
CA TRP A 321 24.40 -50.56 -66.64
C TRP A 321 23.51 -49.32 -66.52
N LEU A 322 22.75 -49.21 -65.43
CA LEU A 322 21.90 -48.04 -65.15
C LEU A 322 22.70 -46.74 -65.01
N LYS A 323 23.94 -46.78 -64.49
CA LYS A 323 24.85 -45.61 -64.45
C LYS A 323 25.35 -45.20 -65.84
N GLY A 324 25.60 -46.17 -66.72
CA GLY A 324 26.03 -45.95 -68.10
C GLY A 324 24.88 -45.58 -69.06
N HIS A 325 23.65 -45.90 -68.69
CA HIS A 325 22.46 -45.55 -69.47
C HIS A 325 22.16 -44.05 -69.34
N GLN A 326 22.20 -43.33 -70.46
CA GLN A 326 21.75 -41.94 -70.49
C GLN A 326 20.25 -41.90 -70.23
N ALA A 327 19.88 -41.27 -69.12
CA ALA A 327 18.49 -41.00 -68.81
C ALA A 327 17.86 -40.05 -69.84
N CYS A 328 16.58 -40.30 -70.12
CA CYS A 328 15.63 -39.26 -70.51
C CYS A 328 15.47 -38.21 -69.37
#